data_AF-A0A7X7KN54-F1
#
_entry.id   AF-A0A7X7KN54-F1
#
_cell.length_a   1.000
_cell.length_b   1.000
_cell.length_c   1.000
_cell.angle_alpha   90.00
_cell.angle_beta   90.00
_cell.angle_gamma   90.00
#
_symmetry.space_group_name_H-M   'P 1'
#
loop_
_entity.id
_entity.type
_entity.pdbx_description
1 polymer ?
#
loop_
_entity_poly.entity_id
_entity_poly.type
_entity_poly.pdbx_seq_one_letter_code
_entity_poly.pdbx_strand_id
1 'polypeptide(L)'
;MQRRLLSEWGQNAIKLPYCGGHLWGEHRLSQRMGNADILTPAYAAAFEAFLKDHSERWRSLGAEERAFVYLWDEPEGRAEELRMIAWLGRIVKQAAPGTATLVAGDFDEALAEVVDIFLQDYSHPEVVKDAQARGTRFWWWGNAAFMPDMPGIDQRLRYGFESLQKGLLGAYSWGIGCYRADGSGAVTDAEILQATWEKPEKWSKNSVVIYPGGVPQSEAPRLTPSISLELSRDGIEDYDYAMMLAEHAERLRVAGDHDRAAELDRLLQRAKGFYHEPQGRRTDFSAVDDLQALRDAIGSRLHALATPGSIRPGGTPQ
;
A
#
# COMPACT_ATOMS: atom_id res chain seq x y z
N MET A 1 -1.37 -21.62 -11.45
CA MET A 1 -1.01 -20.86 -10.23
C MET A 1 -1.19 -19.35 -10.42
N GLN A 2 -0.54 -18.70 -11.40
CA GLN A 2 -0.59 -17.22 -11.49
C GLN A 2 -1.95 -16.61 -11.83
N ARG A 3 -2.72 -17.20 -12.76
CA ARG A 3 -4.11 -16.75 -12.98
C ARG A 3 -4.92 -16.83 -11.68
N ARG A 4 -4.73 -17.90 -10.91
CA ARG A 4 -5.33 -18.11 -9.60
C ARG A 4 -4.97 -16.99 -8.61
N LEU A 5 -3.69 -16.60 -8.55
CA LEU A 5 -3.23 -15.47 -7.73
C LEU A 5 -4.03 -14.20 -8.04
N LEU A 6 -4.18 -13.88 -9.32
CA LEU A 6 -4.82 -12.64 -9.77
C LEU A 6 -6.35 -12.66 -9.64
N SER A 7 -6.99 -13.77 -10.02
CA SER A 7 -8.45 -13.84 -10.14
C SER A 7 -9.15 -14.41 -8.90
N GLU A 8 -8.53 -15.38 -8.22
CA GLU A 8 -9.16 -16.03 -7.04
C GLU A 8 -8.64 -15.44 -5.74
N TRP A 9 -7.35 -15.14 -5.64
CA TRP A 9 -6.75 -14.61 -4.39
C TRP A 9 -6.70 -13.09 -4.37
N GLY A 10 -7.13 -12.44 -5.45
CA GLY A 10 -7.21 -10.98 -5.53
C GLY A 10 -5.86 -10.28 -5.48
N GLN A 11 -4.75 -10.95 -5.86
CA GLN A 11 -3.43 -10.31 -5.88
C GLN A 11 -3.45 -9.10 -6.82
N ASN A 12 -3.34 -7.92 -6.22
CA ASN A 12 -3.40 -6.62 -6.89
C ASN A 12 -2.04 -5.91 -6.96
N ALA A 13 -1.00 -6.49 -6.35
CA ALA A 13 0.37 -5.99 -6.38
C ALA A 13 1.38 -7.14 -6.55
N ILE A 14 2.38 -6.93 -7.41
CA ILE A 14 3.41 -7.92 -7.75
C ILE A 14 4.79 -7.28 -7.59
N LYS A 15 5.48 -7.60 -6.49
CA LYS A 15 6.86 -7.16 -6.26
C LYS A 15 7.82 -7.98 -7.13
N LEU A 16 8.48 -7.32 -8.07
CA LEU A 16 9.61 -7.83 -8.84
C LEU A 16 10.92 -7.56 -8.06
N PRO A 17 12.11 -7.97 -8.54
CA PRO A 17 13.23 -8.25 -7.67
C PRO A 17 13.63 -7.02 -6.88
N TYR A 18 13.93 -7.27 -5.61
CA TYR A 18 14.43 -6.29 -4.67
C TYR A 18 15.92 -6.07 -4.94
N CYS A 19 16.34 -4.85 -5.26
CA CYS A 19 17.68 -4.62 -5.82
C CYS A 19 18.75 -4.20 -4.78
N GLY A 20 18.38 -3.61 -3.64
CA GLY A 20 19.34 -3.21 -2.60
C GLY A 20 18.66 -2.49 -1.44
N GLY A 21 19.37 -2.27 -0.34
CA GLY A 21 18.86 -1.47 0.78
C GLY A 21 19.32 -1.92 2.18
N HIS A 22 18.68 -1.37 3.20
CA HIS A 22 18.99 -1.63 4.61
C HIS A 22 18.49 -3.00 5.09
N LEU A 23 19.19 -3.61 6.05
CA LEU A 23 18.69 -4.75 6.82
C LEU A 23 19.21 -4.69 8.27
N TRP A 24 18.30 -4.47 9.24
CA TRP A 24 18.58 -4.59 10.68
C TRP A 24 19.73 -3.70 11.20
N GLY A 25 19.93 -2.52 10.61
CA GLY A 25 21.00 -1.60 11.01
C GLY A 25 22.29 -1.74 10.18
N GLU A 26 22.37 -2.77 9.32
CA GLU A 26 23.49 -2.98 8.41
C GLU A 26 23.05 -2.74 6.98
N HIS A 27 23.76 -1.88 6.26
CA HIS A 27 23.48 -1.64 4.84
C HIS A 27 23.81 -2.90 4.04
N ARG A 28 22.83 -3.48 3.33
CA ARG A 28 23.16 -4.50 2.34
C ARG A 28 23.81 -3.83 1.16
N LEU A 29 24.92 -4.42 0.73
CA LEU A 29 25.40 -4.25 -0.63
C LEU A 29 24.26 -4.57 -1.60
N SER A 30 24.21 -3.85 -2.72
CA SER A 30 23.35 -4.14 -3.86
C SER A 30 23.27 -5.65 -4.12
N GLN A 31 22.06 -6.18 -4.33
CA GLN A 31 21.90 -7.59 -4.65
C GLN A 31 22.50 -7.87 -6.03
N ARG A 32 23.39 -8.86 -6.09
CA ARG A 32 23.96 -9.36 -7.36
C ARG A 32 22.88 -10.03 -8.19
N MET A 33 22.96 -9.88 -9.51
CA MET A 33 22.17 -10.66 -10.46
C MET A 33 23.04 -11.80 -10.97
N GLY A 34 22.83 -13.00 -10.41
CA GLY A 34 23.75 -14.12 -10.59
C GLY A 34 25.15 -13.79 -10.05
N ASN A 35 26.14 -13.76 -10.94
CA ASN A 35 27.54 -13.41 -10.60
C ASN A 35 27.93 -11.98 -11.00
N ALA A 36 26.98 -11.14 -11.42
CA ALA A 36 27.26 -9.77 -11.82
C ALA A 36 27.00 -8.79 -10.67
N ASP A 37 27.92 -7.85 -10.48
CA ASP A 37 27.79 -6.76 -9.51
C ASP A 37 27.03 -5.58 -10.12
N ILE A 38 26.33 -4.80 -9.28
CA ILE A 38 25.60 -3.61 -9.72
C ILE A 38 26.54 -2.63 -10.45
N LEU A 39 25.99 -1.80 -11.33
CA LEU A 39 26.74 -0.85 -12.16
C LEU A 39 27.68 -1.50 -13.19
N THR A 40 27.60 -2.81 -13.42
CA THR A 40 28.32 -3.49 -14.49
C THR A 40 27.43 -3.74 -15.71
N PRO A 41 27.98 -3.80 -16.94
CA PRO A 41 27.22 -4.17 -18.13
C PRO A 41 26.62 -5.59 -18.03
N ALA A 42 27.31 -6.52 -17.37
CA ALA A 42 26.81 -7.88 -17.17
C ALA A 42 25.55 -7.89 -16.28
N TYR A 43 25.50 -7.04 -15.26
CA TYR A 43 24.31 -6.88 -14.43
C TYR A 43 23.17 -6.28 -15.22
N ALA A 44 23.43 -5.19 -15.97
CA ALA A 44 22.41 -4.56 -16.79
C ALA A 44 21.79 -5.57 -17.77
N ALA A 45 22.61 -6.32 -18.51
CA ALA A 45 22.12 -7.34 -19.44
C ALA A 45 21.28 -8.43 -18.75
N ALA A 46 21.72 -8.93 -17.60
CA ALA A 46 20.97 -9.94 -16.84
C ALA A 46 19.64 -9.38 -16.30
N PHE A 47 19.66 -8.16 -15.77
CA PHE A 47 18.47 -7.52 -15.23
C PHE A 47 17.47 -7.15 -16.32
N GLU A 48 17.93 -6.61 -17.45
CA GLU A 48 17.10 -6.34 -18.62
C GLU A 48 16.41 -7.61 -19.14
N ALA A 49 17.16 -8.72 -19.25
CA ALA A 49 16.60 -10.00 -19.68
C ALA A 49 15.52 -10.49 -18.70
N PHE A 50 15.78 -10.40 -17.40
CA PHE A 50 14.81 -10.72 -16.35
C PHE A 50 13.53 -9.86 -16.49
N LEU A 51 13.70 -8.54 -16.65
CA LEU A 51 12.60 -7.58 -16.72
C LEU A 51 11.73 -7.83 -17.95
N LYS A 52 12.33 -8.08 -19.11
CA LYS A 52 11.59 -8.37 -20.36
C LYS A 52 10.76 -9.64 -20.23
N ASP A 53 11.35 -10.73 -19.72
CA ASP A 53 10.64 -12.00 -19.50
C ASP A 53 9.45 -11.81 -18.54
N HIS A 54 9.65 -11.11 -17.41
CA HIS A 54 8.60 -10.90 -16.44
C HIS A 54 7.51 -9.93 -16.93
N SER A 55 7.90 -8.83 -17.58
CA SER A 55 6.97 -7.85 -18.16
C SER A 55 6.10 -8.50 -19.23
N GLU A 56 6.68 -9.28 -20.16
CA GLU A 56 5.91 -10.03 -21.16
C GLU A 56 4.94 -11.02 -20.50
N ARG A 57 5.40 -11.75 -19.49
CA ARG A 57 4.56 -12.69 -18.74
C ARG A 57 3.37 -12.01 -18.07
N TRP A 58 3.58 -10.91 -17.34
CA TRP A 58 2.49 -10.20 -16.66
C TRP A 58 1.57 -9.46 -17.63
N ARG A 59 2.09 -8.94 -18.74
CA ARG A 59 1.30 -8.37 -19.82
C ARG A 59 0.38 -9.42 -20.45
N SER A 60 0.88 -10.64 -20.70
CA SER A 60 0.05 -11.74 -21.24
C SER A 60 -1.09 -12.16 -20.31
N LEU A 61 -1.01 -11.78 -19.02
CA LEU A 61 -2.04 -12.01 -18.01
C LEU A 61 -2.90 -10.77 -17.73
N GLY A 62 -2.68 -9.65 -18.43
CA GLY A 62 -3.37 -8.39 -18.18
C GLY A 62 -3.08 -7.79 -16.80
N ALA A 63 -1.88 -8.01 -16.26
CA ALA A 63 -1.51 -7.66 -14.89
C ALA A 63 -0.20 -6.87 -14.79
N GLU A 64 0.33 -6.35 -15.91
CA GLU A 64 1.59 -5.58 -15.93
C GLU A 64 1.52 -4.34 -15.03
N GLU A 65 0.38 -3.64 -15.03
CA GLU A 65 0.13 -2.45 -14.21
C GLU A 65 0.17 -2.71 -12.68
N ARG A 66 0.02 -3.97 -12.27
CA ARG A 66 0.08 -4.40 -10.87
C ARG A 66 1.51 -4.70 -10.43
N ALA A 67 2.44 -4.80 -11.37
CA ALA A 67 3.83 -5.13 -11.09
C ALA A 67 4.65 -3.88 -10.82
N PHE A 68 5.56 -4.00 -9.87
CA PHE A 68 6.54 -2.96 -9.58
C PHE A 68 7.89 -3.56 -9.20
N VAL A 69 8.97 -2.87 -9.56
CA VAL A 69 10.33 -3.17 -9.12
C VAL A 69 10.62 -2.37 -7.86
N TYR A 70 10.96 -3.05 -6.78
CA TYR A 70 11.41 -2.41 -5.54
C TYR A 70 12.91 -2.13 -5.67
N LEU A 71 13.25 -0.90 -6.03
CA LEU A 71 14.62 -0.51 -6.36
C LEU A 71 15.51 -0.47 -5.12
N TRP A 72 15.05 0.19 -4.04
CA TRP A 72 15.89 0.37 -2.86
C TRP A 72 15.08 0.55 -1.58
N ASP A 73 15.64 0.06 -0.47
CA ASP A 73 15.12 0.22 0.88
C ASP A 73 16.05 1.15 1.67
N GLU A 74 15.52 2.27 2.15
CA GLU A 74 16.16 3.24 3.06
C GLU A 74 17.55 3.72 2.59
N PRO A 75 17.67 4.41 1.44
CA PRO A 75 18.97 4.93 0.96
C PRO A 75 19.55 6.11 1.78
N GLU A 76 18.84 6.59 2.80
CA GLU A 76 19.30 7.66 3.72
C GLU A 76 19.93 8.89 3.03
N GLY A 77 19.48 9.23 1.81
CA GLY A 77 20.00 10.35 1.02
C GLY A 77 21.45 10.22 0.52
N ARG A 78 22.05 9.01 0.54
CA ARG A 78 23.47 8.84 0.18
C ARG A 78 23.69 8.85 -1.32
N ALA A 79 24.64 9.67 -1.77
CA ALA A 79 24.91 9.90 -3.19
C ALA A 79 25.20 8.62 -4.01
N GLU A 80 25.89 7.64 -3.42
CA GLU A 80 26.18 6.39 -4.13
C GLU A 80 24.91 5.55 -4.37
N GLU A 81 24.02 5.50 -3.39
CA GLU A 81 22.75 4.78 -3.48
C GLU A 81 21.79 5.50 -4.43
N LEU A 82 21.69 6.82 -4.35
CA LEU A 82 20.92 7.61 -5.32
C LEU A 82 21.42 7.38 -6.76
N ARG A 83 22.75 7.29 -6.96
CA ARG A 83 23.33 6.93 -8.26
C ARG A 83 22.95 5.52 -8.71
N MET A 84 22.96 4.55 -7.80
CA MET A 84 22.56 3.16 -8.09
C MET A 84 21.06 3.08 -8.42
N ILE A 85 20.20 3.77 -7.67
CA ILE A 85 18.76 3.86 -7.92
C ILE A 85 18.50 4.49 -9.29
N ALA A 86 19.15 5.61 -9.60
CA ALA A 86 19.03 6.28 -10.89
C ALA A 86 19.48 5.39 -12.06
N TRP A 87 20.51 4.56 -11.85
CA TRP A 87 20.97 3.61 -12.86
C TRP A 87 20.00 2.44 -13.05
N LEU A 88 19.54 1.83 -11.97
CA LEU A 88 18.56 0.74 -12.01
C LEU A 88 17.23 1.20 -12.61
N GLY A 89 16.70 2.34 -12.18
CA GLY A 89 15.45 2.89 -12.66
C GLY A 89 15.48 3.14 -14.18
N ARG A 90 16.58 3.68 -14.71
CA ARG A 90 16.76 3.81 -16.17
C ARG A 90 16.69 2.47 -16.91
N ILE A 91 17.29 1.42 -16.36
CA ILE A 91 17.20 0.07 -16.93
C ILE A 91 15.74 -0.40 -16.95
N VAL A 92 14.99 -0.22 -15.85
CA VAL A 92 13.57 -0.58 -15.79
C VAL A 92 12.76 0.18 -16.83
N LYS A 93 12.94 1.51 -16.93
CA LYS A 93 12.23 2.34 -17.92
C LYS A 93 12.51 1.93 -19.37
N GLN A 94 13.72 1.44 -19.65
CA GLN A 94 14.09 0.96 -20.99
C GLN A 94 13.59 -0.45 -21.29
N ALA A 95 13.72 -1.38 -20.34
CA ALA A 95 13.41 -2.79 -20.56
C ALA A 95 11.93 -3.14 -20.37
N ALA A 96 11.24 -2.44 -19.46
CA ALA A 96 9.87 -2.70 -19.05
C ALA A 96 9.13 -1.40 -18.69
N PRO A 97 8.90 -0.49 -19.67
CA PRO A 97 8.32 0.84 -19.41
C PRO A 97 6.92 0.83 -18.76
N GLY A 98 6.16 -0.25 -18.91
CA GLY A 98 4.86 -0.42 -18.27
C GLY A 98 4.92 -0.87 -16.81
N THR A 99 6.11 -1.23 -16.30
CA THR A 99 6.31 -1.69 -14.92
C THR A 99 6.70 -0.51 -14.03
N ALA A 100 5.99 -0.35 -12.92
CA ALA A 100 6.28 0.70 -11.97
C ALA A 100 7.59 0.45 -11.21
N THR A 101 8.16 1.50 -10.64
CA THR A 101 9.33 1.45 -9.75
C THR A 101 8.97 2.04 -8.40
N LEU A 102 9.54 1.47 -7.33
CA LEU A 102 9.29 1.89 -5.97
C LEU A 102 10.60 2.04 -5.20
N VAL A 103 10.70 3.10 -4.40
CA VAL A 103 11.75 3.29 -3.38
C VAL A 103 11.08 3.52 -2.02
N ALA A 104 11.57 2.83 -0.99
CA ALA A 104 11.27 3.18 0.39
C ALA A 104 12.34 4.16 0.86
N GLY A 105 12.06 5.45 0.73
CA GLY A 105 13.02 6.50 1.04
C GLY A 105 12.44 7.87 0.69
N ASP A 106 13.19 8.91 1.03
CA ASP A 106 12.80 10.29 0.80
C ASP A 106 12.57 10.54 -0.70
N PHE A 107 11.63 11.43 -0.99
CA PHE A 107 11.47 11.96 -2.33
C PHE A 107 12.72 12.77 -2.70
N ASP A 108 13.33 12.41 -3.83
CA ASP A 108 14.46 13.12 -4.41
C ASP A 108 14.10 13.50 -5.85
N GLU A 109 14.20 14.79 -6.17
CA GLU A 109 13.88 15.32 -7.50
C GLU A 109 14.75 14.68 -8.59
N ALA A 110 16.00 14.32 -8.28
CA ALA A 110 16.89 13.64 -9.23
C ALA A 110 16.44 12.21 -9.57
N LEU A 111 15.53 11.64 -8.78
CA LEU A 111 14.96 10.32 -9.00
C LEU A 111 13.56 10.35 -9.61
N ALA A 112 12.91 11.51 -9.69
CA ALA A 112 11.51 11.65 -10.09
C ALA A 112 11.19 11.11 -11.49
N GLU A 113 12.16 11.10 -12.42
CA GLU A 113 11.97 10.55 -13.77
C GLU A 113 12.04 9.01 -13.82
N VAL A 114 12.64 8.38 -12.81
CA VAL A 114 12.95 6.95 -12.83
C VAL A 114 12.30 6.16 -11.69
N VAL A 115 11.73 6.85 -10.69
CA VAL A 115 10.98 6.29 -9.57
C VAL A 115 9.52 6.74 -9.66
N ASP A 116 8.60 5.78 -9.78
CA ASP A 116 7.17 6.07 -9.94
C ASP A 116 6.43 6.19 -8.61
N ILE A 117 6.96 5.55 -7.56
CA ILE A 117 6.31 5.40 -6.26
C ILE A 117 7.33 5.61 -5.14
N PHE A 118 7.01 6.51 -4.22
CA PHE A 118 7.72 6.69 -2.95
C PHE A 118 6.80 6.31 -1.78
N LEU A 119 7.38 6.01 -0.61
CA LEU A 119 6.62 5.79 0.62
C LEU A 119 6.53 7.11 1.39
N GLN A 120 5.31 7.53 1.76
CA GLN A 120 5.07 8.90 2.23
C GLN A 120 5.80 9.28 3.53
N ASP A 121 5.98 8.33 4.45
CA ASP A 121 6.51 8.57 5.81
C ASP A 121 7.99 8.96 5.83
N TYR A 122 8.71 8.77 4.73
CA TYR A 122 10.09 9.20 4.60
C TYR A 122 10.20 10.70 4.32
N SER A 123 9.21 11.29 3.64
CA SER A 123 9.26 12.68 3.22
C SER A 123 8.42 13.59 4.12
N HIS A 124 8.85 14.85 4.25
CA HIS A 124 8.03 15.86 4.92
C HIS A 124 6.67 16.03 4.20
N PRO A 125 5.53 16.21 4.90
CA PRO A 125 4.20 16.26 4.26
C PRO A 125 4.05 17.30 3.14
N GLU A 126 4.66 18.48 3.28
CA GLU A 126 4.64 19.51 2.23
C GLU A 126 5.41 19.05 0.97
N VAL A 127 6.51 18.32 1.11
CA VAL A 127 7.25 17.75 -0.03
C VAL A 127 6.41 16.71 -0.74
N VAL A 128 5.73 15.84 0.01
CA VAL A 128 4.80 14.84 -0.55
C VAL A 128 3.72 15.54 -1.37
N LYS A 129 3.06 16.55 -0.81
CA LYS A 129 1.99 17.31 -1.46
C LYS A 129 2.48 18.01 -2.73
N ASP A 130 3.64 18.66 -2.68
CA ASP A 130 4.22 19.35 -3.84
C ASP A 130 4.61 18.36 -4.95
N ALA A 131 5.17 17.20 -4.60
CA ALA A 131 5.53 16.16 -5.55
C ALA A 131 4.30 15.47 -6.16
N GLN A 132 3.25 15.24 -5.37
CA GLN A 132 1.95 14.74 -5.85
C GLN A 132 1.30 15.71 -6.84
N ALA A 133 1.40 17.02 -6.61
CA ALA A 133 0.93 18.04 -7.55
C ALA A 133 1.66 18.00 -8.91
N ARG A 134 2.87 17.43 -8.94
CA ARG A 134 3.65 17.15 -10.17
C ARG A 134 3.41 15.76 -10.75
N GLY A 135 2.52 14.96 -10.16
CA GLY A 135 2.15 13.61 -10.63
C GLY A 135 2.92 12.45 -10.00
N THR A 136 3.78 12.71 -9.01
CA THR A 136 4.49 11.64 -8.28
C THR A 136 3.50 10.86 -7.42
N ARG A 137 3.58 9.51 -7.43
CA ARG A 137 2.72 8.68 -6.60
C ARG A 137 3.39 8.40 -5.26
N PHE A 138 2.58 8.43 -4.21
CA PHE A 138 2.99 8.02 -2.87
C PHE A 138 2.10 6.90 -2.37
N TRP A 139 2.73 5.93 -1.72
CA TRP A 139 2.05 4.87 -0.98
C TRP A 139 2.20 5.10 0.52
N TRP A 140 1.23 4.60 1.27
CA TRP A 140 1.25 4.62 2.72
C TRP A 140 2.27 3.61 3.25
N TRP A 141 3.08 4.01 4.24
CA TRP A 141 3.99 3.11 4.93
C TRP A 141 3.31 2.50 6.17
N GLY A 142 3.14 1.19 6.09
CA GLY A 142 2.37 0.26 6.90
C GLY A 142 2.47 0.30 8.42
N ASN A 143 3.48 0.96 8.97
CA ASN A 143 4.02 0.61 10.28
C ASN A 143 3.04 0.93 11.43
N ALA A 144 2.35 2.05 11.36
CA ALA A 144 1.47 2.49 12.44
C ALA A 144 0.17 1.66 12.53
N ALA A 145 -0.36 1.17 11.41
CA ALA A 145 -1.69 0.54 11.33
C ALA A 145 -1.72 -0.85 11.97
N PHE A 146 -0.54 -1.44 12.18
CA PHE A 146 -0.37 -2.79 12.70
C PHE A 146 0.16 -2.81 14.13
N MET A 147 0.27 -1.66 14.79
CA MET A 147 0.71 -1.57 16.17
C MET A 147 -0.34 -2.13 17.14
N PRO A 148 -0.05 -3.21 17.89
CA PRO A 148 -1.06 -3.90 18.71
C PRO A 148 -1.56 -3.05 19.90
N ASP A 149 -0.82 -2.02 20.31
CA ASP A 149 -1.17 -1.07 21.36
C ASP A 149 -1.96 0.15 20.86
N MET A 150 -2.18 0.27 19.55
CA MET A 150 -2.98 1.33 18.95
C MET A 150 -4.49 1.07 19.14
N PRO A 151 -5.31 2.10 19.42
CA PRO A 151 -6.77 1.97 19.39
C PRO A 151 -7.25 1.43 18.03
N GLY A 152 -8.18 0.47 18.05
CA GLY A 152 -8.63 -0.19 16.82
C GLY A 152 -9.25 0.77 15.79
N ILE A 153 -9.95 1.81 16.24
CA ILE A 153 -10.45 2.84 15.35
C ILE A 153 -9.31 3.54 14.60
N ASP A 154 -8.20 3.87 15.27
CA ASP A 154 -7.08 4.52 14.59
C ASP A 154 -6.45 3.58 13.55
N GLN A 155 -6.28 2.29 13.86
CA GLN A 155 -5.77 1.29 12.90
C GLN A 155 -6.60 1.25 11.60
N ARG A 156 -7.94 1.27 11.73
CA ARG A 156 -8.86 1.26 10.60
C ARG A 156 -8.78 2.55 9.76
N LEU A 157 -8.64 3.71 10.39
CA LEU A 157 -8.65 4.98 9.67
C LEU A 157 -7.38 5.25 8.84
N ARG A 158 -6.24 4.60 9.16
CA ARG A 158 -4.96 4.80 8.46
C ARG A 158 -5.00 4.39 6.98
N TYR A 159 -5.19 3.10 6.69
CA TYR A 159 -5.27 2.65 5.29
C TYR A 159 -6.51 3.17 4.55
N GLY A 160 -7.56 3.53 5.29
CA GLY A 160 -8.77 4.11 4.71
C GLY A 160 -8.71 5.62 4.52
N PHE A 161 -9.26 6.34 5.50
CA PHE A 161 -9.51 7.77 5.38
C PHE A 161 -8.25 8.64 5.41
N GLU A 162 -7.18 8.24 6.08
CA GLU A 162 -5.90 8.96 5.98
C GLU A 162 -5.32 8.84 4.56
N SER A 163 -5.33 7.65 3.97
CA SER A 163 -4.91 7.45 2.58
C SER A 163 -5.75 8.26 1.60
N LEU A 164 -7.07 8.32 1.83
CA LEU A 164 -7.99 9.15 1.05
C LEU A 164 -7.69 10.66 1.22
N GLN A 165 -7.46 11.12 2.45
CA GLN A 165 -7.16 12.51 2.78
C GLN A 165 -5.84 12.96 2.14
N LYS A 166 -4.81 12.10 2.19
CA LYS A 166 -3.46 12.37 1.70
C LYS A 166 -3.26 12.02 0.22
N GLY A 167 -4.28 11.53 -0.47
CA GLY A 167 -4.19 11.16 -1.89
C GLY A 167 -3.21 10.02 -2.16
N LEU A 168 -3.10 9.07 -1.23
CA LEU A 168 -2.23 7.90 -1.36
C LEU A 168 -2.95 6.83 -2.19
N LEU A 169 -2.20 6.19 -3.08
CA LEU A 169 -2.75 5.28 -4.11
C LEU A 169 -2.42 3.81 -3.85
N GLY A 170 -1.82 3.53 -2.71
CA GLY A 170 -1.39 2.19 -2.33
C GLY A 170 -0.81 2.16 -0.94
N ALA A 171 -0.46 0.96 -0.50
CA ALA A 171 -0.06 0.65 0.85
C ALA A 171 1.09 -0.36 0.82
N TYR A 172 2.09 -0.17 1.66
CA TYR A 172 3.21 -1.09 1.79
C TYR A 172 3.51 -1.39 3.24
N SER A 173 3.61 -2.67 3.61
CA SER A 173 4.20 -3.10 4.86
C SER A 173 5.44 -3.95 4.59
N TRP A 174 6.48 -3.74 5.39
CA TRP A 174 7.73 -4.49 5.28
C TRP A 174 7.58 -5.96 5.70
N GLY A 175 6.54 -6.29 6.49
CA GLY A 175 6.28 -7.66 6.92
C GLY A 175 4.84 -7.86 7.38
N ILE A 176 4.34 -9.08 7.21
CA ILE A 176 3.01 -9.50 7.69
C ILE A 176 3.03 -10.80 8.52
N GLY A 177 4.18 -11.50 8.53
CA GLY A 177 4.39 -12.76 9.24
C GLY A 177 5.85 -12.94 9.67
N CYS A 178 6.50 -11.86 10.10
CA CYS A 178 7.89 -11.90 10.56
C CYS A 178 7.94 -12.37 12.02
N TYR A 179 7.82 -13.67 12.28
CA TYR A 179 7.80 -14.25 13.63
C TYR A 179 9.15 -14.24 14.35
N ARG A 180 10.15 -13.48 13.88
CA ARG A 180 11.52 -13.61 14.40
C ARG A 180 11.61 -13.25 15.89
N ALA A 181 12.34 -14.10 16.61
CA ALA A 181 12.58 -14.05 18.04
C ALA A 181 13.76 -13.15 18.46
N ASP A 182 14.24 -12.25 17.60
CA ASP A 182 15.46 -11.48 17.88
C ASP A 182 15.30 -10.60 19.12
N GLY A 183 15.99 -10.95 20.21
CA GLY A 183 15.93 -10.31 21.53
C GLY A 183 14.97 -10.97 22.54
N SER A 184 14.15 -11.94 22.12
CA SER A 184 13.21 -12.67 22.98
C SER A 184 13.85 -13.71 23.89
N GLY A 185 15.09 -14.07 23.55
CA GLY A 185 15.78 -15.22 24.13
C GLY A 185 15.31 -16.56 23.57
N ALA A 186 14.26 -16.60 22.74
CA ALA A 186 13.83 -17.82 22.06
C ALA A 186 14.85 -18.24 21.00
N VAL A 187 15.22 -19.52 21.02
CA VAL A 187 16.21 -20.12 20.10
C VAL A 187 15.63 -21.26 19.29
N THR A 188 14.42 -21.71 19.64
CA THR A 188 13.69 -22.76 18.92
C THR A 188 12.43 -22.22 18.24
N ASP A 189 11.98 -22.89 17.18
CA ASP A 189 10.74 -22.56 16.48
C ASP A 189 9.53 -22.57 17.43
N ALA A 190 9.48 -23.51 18.37
CA ALA A 190 8.39 -23.58 19.35
C ALA A 190 8.35 -22.34 20.25
N GLU A 191 9.50 -21.89 20.74
CA GLU A 191 9.62 -20.68 21.55
C GLU A 191 9.32 -19.41 20.73
N ILE A 192 9.73 -19.37 19.46
CA ILE A 192 9.38 -18.30 18.51
C ILE A 192 7.85 -18.15 18.39
N LEU A 193 7.17 -19.27 18.14
CA LEU A 193 5.71 -19.28 17.94
C LEU A 193 4.99 -18.89 19.24
N GLN A 194 5.48 -19.37 20.39
CA GLN A 194 4.96 -18.97 21.70
C GLN A 194 5.17 -17.47 21.96
N ALA A 195 6.38 -16.95 21.74
CA ALA A 195 6.71 -15.55 21.97
C ALA A 195 5.91 -14.59 21.07
N THR A 196 5.57 -15.04 19.85
CA THR A 196 4.71 -14.31 18.92
C THR A 196 3.32 -14.03 19.53
N TRP A 197 2.75 -15.00 20.25
CA TRP A 197 1.45 -14.87 20.91
C TRP A 197 1.52 -14.12 22.25
N GLU A 198 2.58 -14.34 23.03
CA GLU A 198 2.67 -13.83 24.41
C GLU A 198 3.26 -12.42 24.52
N LYS A 199 4.09 -12.01 23.56
CA LYS A 199 4.83 -10.73 23.57
C LYS A 199 4.88 -10.06 22.19
N PRO A 200 3.75 -9.92 21.47
CA PRO A 200 3.74 -9.38 20.10
C PRO A 200 4.33 -7.97 19.99
N GLU A 201 4.27 -7.19 21.06
CA GLU A 201 4.79 -5.82 21.15
C GLU A 201 6.33 -5.74 21.21
N LYS A 202 7.05 -6.83 21.45
CA LYS A 202 8.52 -6.77 21.60
C LYS A 202 9.28 -7.10 20.34
N TRP A 203 8.71 -7.88 19.43
CA TRP A 203 9.49 -8.58 18.40
C TRP A 203 9.22 -8.09 16.98
N SER A 204 8.10 -7.41 16.80
CA SER A 204 7.58 -7.13 15.46
C SER A 204 6.34 -6.25 15.56
N LYS A 205 6.46 -5.10 16.26
CA LYS A 205 5.38 -4.14 16.59
C LYS A 205 4.47 -3.75 15.42
N ASN A 206 4.78 -4.13 14.20
CA ASN A 206 4.01 -3.84 13.00
C ASN A 206 4.18 -4.86 11.87
N SER A 207 4.80 -6.02 12.14
CA SER A 207 5.15 -7.01 11.11
C SER A 207 4.67 -8.43 11.39
N VAL A 208 3.93 -8.61 12.48
CA VAL A 208 3.12 -9.80 12.77
C VAL A 208 1.66 -9.39 12.81
N VAL A 209 0.96 -9.64 11.71
CA VAL A 209 -0.47 -9.34 11.57
C VAL A 209 -1.29 -10.59 11.26
N ILE A 210 -0.61 -11.71 11.02
CA ILE A 210 -1.16 -13.05 10.89
C ILE A 210 -0.44 -13.92 11.90
N TYR A 211 -1.16 -14.55 12.83
CA TYR A 211 -0.63 -15.36 13.90
C TYR A 211 -0.63 -16.86 13.54
N PRO A 212 0.33 -17.65 14.06
CA PRO A 212 0.38 -19.08 13.78
C PRO A 212 -0.77 -19.83 14.47
N GLY A 213 -1.44 -20.73 13.73
CA GLY A 213 -2.42 -21.66 14.29
C GLY A 213 -1.84 -23.05 14.56
N GLY A 214 -2.64 -23.91 15.18
CA GLY A 214 -2.24 -25.28 15.53
C GLY A 214 -1.15 -25.33 16.61
N VAL A 215 -1.04 -24.27 17.41
CA VAL A 215 -0.11 -24.13 18.54
C VAL A 215 -0.89 -24.06 19.85
N PRO A 216 -0.28 -24.36 21.01
CA PRO A 216 -0.99 -24.33 22.30
C PRO A 216 -1.74 -23.03 22.61
N GLN A 217 -1.29 -21.90 22.06
CA GLN A 217 -1.87 -20.57 22.23
C GLN A 217 -3.06 -20.29 21.29
N SER A 218 -3.37 -21.17 20.34
CA SER A 218 -4.41 -20.96 19.34
C SER A 218 -5.28 -22.20 19.14
N GLU A 219 -6.59 -22.05 19.37
CA GLU A 219 -7.57 -23.11 19.07
C GLU A 219 -7.75 -23.32 17.56
N ALA A 220 -7.43 -22.31 16.75
CA ALA A 220 -7.54 -22.40 15.31
C ALA A 220 -6.43 -23.30 14.74
N PRO A 221 -6.75 -24.33 13.94
CA PRO A 221 -5.75 -25.20 13.33
C PRO A 221 -4.98 -24.54 12.16
N ARG A 222 -5.30 -23.28 11.83
CA ARG A 222 -4.76 -22.53 10.69
C ARG A 222 -4.31 -21.15 11.15
N LEU A 223 -3.52 -20.49 10.30
CA LEU A 223 -3.14 -19.09 10.50
C LEU A 223 -4.36 -18.23 10.86
N THR A 224 -4.20 -17.40 11.89
CA THR A 224 -5.27 -16.57 12.46
C THR A 224 -4.96 -15.10 12.15
N PRO A 225 -5.85 -14.35 11.47
CA PRO A 225 -5.64 -12.93 11.27
C PRO A 225 -5.71 -12.17 12.61
N SER A 226 -4.90 -11.14 12.74
CA SER A 226 -5.00 -10.21 13.87
C SER A 226 -6.22 -9.31 13.72
N ILE A 227 -6.68 -8.75 14.85
CA ILE A 227 -7.70 -7.69 14.85
C ILE A 227 -7.23 -6.50 13.99
N SER A 228 -5.94 -6.14 14.06
CA SER A 228 -5.35 -5.05 13.27
C SER A 228 -5.38 -5.29 11.77
N LEU A 229 -5.22 -6.54 11.33
CA LEU A 229 -5.35 -6.90 9.92
C LEU A 229 -6.79 -6.72 9.45
N GLU A 230 -7.77 -7.22 10.21
CA GLU A 230 -9.18 -7.10 9.83
C GLU A 230 -9.65 -5.63 9.85
N LEU A 231 -9.23 -4.84 10.83
CA LEU A 231 -9.50 -3.40 10.86
C LEU A 231 -8.84 -2.65 9.69
N SER A 232 -7.62 -3.05 9.31
CA SER A 232 -6.95 -2.50 8.14
C SER A 232 -7.69 -2.85 6.85
N ARG A 233 -8.23 -4.07 6.75
CA ARG A 233 -9.07 -4.50 5.61
C ARG A 233 -10.36 -3.68 5.54
N ASP A 234 -11.05 -3.49 6.66
CA ASP A 234 -12.23 -2.61 6.73
C ASP A 234 -11.90 -1.18 6.26
N GLY A 235 -10.72 -0.67 6.64
CA GLY A 235 -10.21 0.63 6.20
C GLY A 235 -9.92 0.69 4.71
N ILE A 236 -9.34 -0.36 4.12
CA ILE A 236 -9.16 -0.46 2.66
C ILE A 236 -10.52 -0.45 1.96
N GLU A 237 -11.52 -1.18 2.47
CA GLU A 237 -12.88 -1.14 1.93
C GLU A 237 -13.52 0.25 2.06
N ASP A 238 -13.28 0.97 3.16
CA ASP A 238 -13.69 2.37 3.34
C ASP A 238 -13.13 3.28 2.22
N TYR A 239 -11.85 3.11 1.88
CA TYR A 239 -11.20 3.80 0.77
C TYR A 239 -11.84 3.45 -0.57
N ASP A 240 -12.03 2.15 -0.85
CA ASP A 240 -12.60 1.69 -2.12
C ASP A 240 -14.01 2.25 -2.33
N TYR A 241 -14.86 2.29 -1.31
CA TYR A 241 -16.18 2.90 -1.41
C TYR A 241 -16.12 4.40 -1.73
N ALA A 242 -15.18 5.13 -1.13
CA ALA A 242 -14.97 6.54 -1.44
C ALA A 242 -14.48 6.74 -2.89
N MET A 243 -13.63 5.85 -3.38
CA MET A 243 -13.18 5.89 -4.78
C MET A 243 -14.30 5.56 -5.77
N MET A 244 -15.14 4.57 -5.47
CA MET A 244 -16.34 4.30 -6.27
C MET A 244 -17.27 5.52 -6.32
N LEU A 245 -17.45 6.24 -5.22
CA LEU A 245 -18.21 7.50 -5.19
C LEU A 245 -17.60 8.56 -6.13
N ALA A 246 -16.28 8.72 -6.09
CA ALA A 246 -15.58 9.66 -6.96
C ALA A 246 -15.78 9.33 -8.44
N GLU A 247 -15.66 8.05 -8.83
CA GLU A 247 -15.92 7.59 -10.20
C GLU A 247 -17.37 7.83 -10.64
N HIS A 248 -18.34 7.60 -9.74
CA HIS A 248 -19.73 7.89 -10.03
C HIS A 248 -20.00 9.40 -10.19
N ALA A 249 -19.39 10.24 -9.35
CA ALA A 249 -19.51 11.69 -9.46
C ALA A 249 -18.99 12.18 -10.81
N GLU A 250 -17.86 11.65 -11.28
CA GLU A 250 -17.31 11.99 -12.59
C GLU A 250 -18.21 11.53 -13.74
N ARG A 251 -18.74 10.30 -13.68
CA ARG A 251 -19.70 9.83 -14.69
C ARG A 251 -20.96 10.70 -14.77
N LEU A 252 -21.49 11.13 -13.62
CA LEU A 252 -22.66 12.03 -13.56
C LEU A 252 -22.32 13.40 -14.17
N ARG A 253 -21.14 13.94 -13.89
CA ARG A 253 -20.66 15.20 -14.47
C ARG A 253 -20.54 15.12 -15.99
N VAL A 254 -19.96 14.05 -16.51
CA VAL A 254 -19.86 13.80 -17.96
C VAL A 254 -21.25 13.64 -18.60
N ALA A 255 -22.22 13.07 -17.87
CA ALA A 255 -23.60 12.93 -18.30
C ALA A 255 -24.46 14.21 -18.14
N GLY A 256 -23.91 15.30 -17.59
CA GLY A 256 -24.60 16.57 -17.36
C GLY A 256 -25.47 16.64 -16.09
N ASP A 257 -25.43 15.63 -15.23
CA ASP A 257 -26.15 15.57 -13.95
C ASP A 257 -25.31 16.20 -12.82
N HIS A 258 -25.08 17.50 -12.93
CA HIS A 258 -24.18 18.24 -12.04
C HIS A 258 -24.68 18.29 -10.58
N ASP A 259 -25.99 18.29 -10.36
CA ASP A 259 -26.57 18.36 -9.01
C ASP A 259 -26.29 17.09 -8.21
N ARG A 260 -26.46 15.92 -8.83
CA ARG A 260 -26.14 14.65 -8.19
C ARG A 260 -24.64 14.43 -8.07
N ALA A 261 -23.85 14.86 -9.05
CA ALA A 261 -22.40 14.88 -8.93
C ALA A 261 -21.95 15.69 -7.70
N ALA A 262 -22.51 16.89 -7.51
CA ALA A 262 -22.20 17.74 -6.36
C ALA A 262 -22.63 17.12 -5.02
N GLU A 263 -23.69 16.31 -5.00
CA GLU A 263 -24.07 15.55 -3.80
C GLU A 263 -23.03 14.50 -3.41
N LEU A 264 -22.55 13.72 -4.39
CA LEU A 264 -21.50 12.74 -4.16
C LEU A 264 -20.18 13.41 -3.75
N ASP A 265 -19.84 14.54 -4.38
CA ASP A 265 -18.67 15.34 -4.03
C ASP A 265 -18.73 15.79 -2.56
N ARG A 266 -19.89 16.25 -2.07
CA ARG A 266 -20.03 16.63 -0.63
C ARG A 266 -19.76 15.45 0.30
N LEU A 267 -20.22 14.25 -0.05
CA LEU A 267 -19.98 13.06 0.75
C LEU A 267 -18.51 12.63 0.70
N LEU A 268 -17.87 12.71 -0.47
CA LEU A 268 -16.44 12.47 -0.64
C LEU A 268 -15.59 13.47 0.16
N GLN A 269 -15.98 14.75 0.19
CA GLN A 269 -15.28 15.75 1.02
C GLN A 269 -15.42 15.45 2.52
N ARG A 270 -16.58 14.99 2.98
CA ARG A 270 -16.75 14.51 4.36
C ARG A 270 -15.82 13.33 4.66
N ALA A 271 -15.70 12.37 3.74
CA ALA A 271 -14.78 11.25 3.89
C ALA A 271 -13.31 11.70 3.95
N LYS A 272 -12.86 12.57 3.03
CA LYS A 272 -11.51 13.15 3.05
C LYS A 272 -11.21 13.92 4.35
N GLY A 273 -12.22 14.56 4.93
CA GLY A 273 -12.10 15.30 6.18
C GLY A 273 -12.24 14.44 7.44
N PHE A 274 -12.55 13.15 7.33
CA PHE A 274 -12.89 12.31 8.48
C PHE A 274 -11.69 11.95 9.35
N TYR A 275 -10.53 11.74 8.71
CA TYR A 275 -9.32 11.41 9.43
C TYR A 275 -8.72 12.63 10.12
N HIS A 276 -8.47 12.49 11.42
CA HIS A 276 -7.72 13.44 12.22
C HIS A 276 -6.61 12.72 12.95
N GLU A 277 -5.37 13.14 12.69
CA GLU A 277 -4.21 12.56 13.35
C GLU A 277 -4.28 12.79 14.86
N PRO A 278 -4.31 11.71 15.66
CA PRO A 278 -4.43 11.84 17.09
C PRO A 278 -3.10 12.35 17.68
N GLN A 279 -3.17 13.38 18.54
CA GLN A 279 -2.00 13.95 19.24
C GLN A 279 -1.48 13.06 20.40
N GLY A 280 -2.02 11.85 20.53
CA GLY A 280 -1.75 10.91 21.60
C GLY A 280 -2.64 9.67 21.45
N ARG A 281 -2.71 8.83 22.48
CA ARG A 281 -3.62 7.68 22.45
C ARG A 281 -5.07 8.17 22.48
N ARG A 282 -5.86 7.81 21.47
CA ARG A 282 -7.30 8.08 21.47
C ARG A 282 -7.98 7.32 22.61
N THR A 283 -8.70 8.05 23.44
CA THR A 283 -9.53 7.50 24.53
C THR A 283 -11.02 7.76 24.31
N ASP A 284 -11.37 8.61 23.35
CA ASP A 284 -12.74 8.86 22.92
C ASP A 284 -13.08 8.01 21.69
N PHE A 285 -14.16 7.23 21.80
CA PHE A 285 -14.63 6.32 20.76
C PHE A 285 -15.90 6.81 20.06
N SER A 286 -16.31 8.07 20.29
CA SER A 286 -17.40 8.73 19.54
C SER A 286 -17.23 8.64 18.01
N ALA A 287 -15.98 8.66 17.54
CA ALA A 287 -15.62 8.51 16.14
C ALA A 287 -16.09 7.17 15.51
N VAL A 288 -16.41 6.14 16.32
CA VAL A 288 -16.93 4.87 15.80
C VAL A 288 -18.35 5.05 15.24
N ASP A 289 -19.22 5.77 15.96
CA ASP A 289 -20.59 6.01 15.52
C ASP A 289 -20.59 6.94 14.30
N ASP A 290 -19.74 7.96 14.29
CA ASP A 290 -19.59 8.86 13.14
C ASP A 290 -19.05 8.13 11.91
N LEU A 291 -18.11 7.19 12.10
CA LEU A 291 -17.58 6.34 11.04
C LEU A 291 -18.69 5.45 10.45
N GLN A 292 -19.46 4.79 11.31
CA GLN A 292 -20.56 3.94 10.85
C GLN A 292 -21.61 4.75 10.09
N ALA A 293 -22.00 5.93 10.60
CA ALA A 293 -22.94 6.82 9.93
C ALA A 293 -22.42 7.31 8.57
N LEU A 294 -21.12 7.61 8.46
CA LEU A 294 -20.49 7.96 7.20
C LEU A 294 -20.52 6.80 6.20
N ARG A 295 -20.17 5.59 6.65
CA ARG A 295 -20.25 4.37 5.82
C ARG A 295 -21.65 4.09 5.33
N ASP A 296 -22.65 4.18 6.20
CA ASP A 296 -24.04 3.95 5.85
C ASP A 296 -24.52 4.96 4.80
N ALA A 297 -24.11 6.23 4.93
CA ALA A 297 -24.40 7.26 3.94
C ALA A 297 -23.75 6.95 2.58
N ILE A 298 -22.47 6.53 2.57
CA ILE A 298 -21.74 6.14 1.36
C ILE A 298 -22.39 4.92 0.70
N GLY A 299 -22.60 3.85 1.47
CA GLY A 299 -23.21 2.60 1.00
C GLY A 299 -24.62 2.82 0.45
N SER A 300 -25.45 3.62 1.14
CA SER A 300 -26.80 3.96 0.66
C SER A 300 -26.78 4.68 -0.69
N ARG A 301 -25.79 5.57 -0.93
CA ARG A 301 -25.65 6.27 -2.20
C ARG A 301 -25.15 5.35 -3.30
N LEU A 302 -24.14 4.53 -3.04
CA LEU A 302 -23.66 3.53 -4.00
C LEU A 302 -24.76 2.54 -4.38
N HIS A 303 -25.55 2.07 -3.42
CA HIS A 303 -26.68 1.16 -3.67
C HIS A 303 -27.76 1.81 -4.56
N ALA A 304 -28.12 3.07 -4.30
CA ALA A 304 -29.08 3.81 -5.12
C ALA A 304 -28.58 4.02 -6.57
N LEU A 305 -27.27 4.17 -6.76
CA LEU A 305 -26.64 4.29 -8.08
C LEU A 305 -26.60 2.95 -8.84
N ALA A 306 -26.47 1.84 -8.12
CA ALA A 306 -26.46 0.49 -8.71
C ALA A 306 -27.84 -0.02 -9.13
N THR A 307 -28.92 0.56 -8.59
CA THR A 307 -30.30 0.13 -8.91
C THR A 307 -30.73 0.63 -10.30
N PRO A 308 -31.18 -0.26 -11.21
CA PRO A 308 -31.60 0.12 -12.56
C PRO A 308 -32.73 1.17 -12.56
N GLY A 309 -32.56 2.25 -13.32
CA GLY A 309 -33.55 3.34 -13.45
C GLY A 309 -33.17 4.65 -12.77
N SER A 310 -32.05 4.70 -12.03
CA SER A 310 -31.57 5.91 -11.34
C SER A 310 -30.78 6.89 -12.22
N ILE A 311 -30.43 6.50 -13.45
CA ILE A 311 -29.83 7.40 -14.46
C ILE A 311 -30.88 7.63 -15.53
N ARG A 312 -31.68 8.69 -15.39
CA ARG A 312 -32.50 9.16 -16.50
C ARG A 312 -31.57 9.86 -17.49
N PRO A 313 -31.45 9.41 -18.75
CA PRO A 313 -30.76 10.20 -19.75
C PRO A 313 -31.46 11.55 -19.83
N GLY A 314 -30.67 12.62 -19.67
CA GLY A 314 -31.16 13.99 -19.72
C GLY A 314 -32.04 14.19 -20.94
N GLY A 315 -33.27 14.64 -20.70
CA GLY A 315 -34.19 15.00 -21.77
C GLY A 315 -33.54 16.11 -22.61
N THR A 316 -33.41 15.84 -23.91
CA THR A 316 -33.20 16.89 -24.91
C THR A 316 -34.24 17.99 -24.71
N PRO A 317 -33.85 19.28 -24.68
CA PRO A 317 -34.82 20.36 -24.74
C PRO A 317 -35.57 20.25 -26.08
N GLN A 318 -36.89 20.18 -26.02
CA GLN A 318 -37.76 20.48 -27.17
C GLN A 318 -38.01 21.98 -27.24
#